data_AF-A0A2P5Z192-F1
#
_entry.id   AF-A0A2P5Z192-F1
#
_cell.length_a   1.000
_cell.length_b   1.000
_cell.length_c   1.000
_cell.angle_alpha   90.00
_cell.angle_beta   90.00
_cell.angle_gamma   90.00
#
_symmetry.space_group_name_H-M   'P 1'
#
loop_
_entity.id
_entity.type
_entity.pdbx_description
1 polymer ?
#
loop_
_entity_poly.entity_id
_entity_poly.type
_entity_poly.pdbx_seq_one_letter_code
_entity_poly.pdbx_strand_id
1 'polypeptide(L)'
;MRHAGQGAFAALLALTLVAPAFAQAQDTQAQKPGFFRQLGGSLKDAGRQMVGIKPTAQAGSSGNGPLYTPLSGAGTLPGLFKGDNHQASQAGRLEWPRVALTFNEWGVSLPCWTVEARIWTGPAVSSTETFRACADAPLTETDDLGEVAELNTSALWKGRDTLTGIRVPASKPNTGAQRSTGPTPPAQPFVVNVSRPGVADRAVDVSLRVAWVSGFLQTADLHPGASGLLTPFKDTRLWLAGFKPDGNRDR
;
A
#
# COMPACT_ATOMS: atom_id res chain seq x y z
N MET A 1 14.23 -20.50 76.50
CA MET A 1 13.59 -21.77 76.07
C MET A 1 13.91 -21.91 74.58
N ARG A 2 14.94 -22.61 74.10
CA ARG A 2 15.40 -24.02 74.20
C ARG A 2 14.41 -25.09 73.68
N HIS A 3 14.94 -25.81 72.67
CA HIS A 3 14.65 -27.14 72.09
C HIS A 3 13.97 -27.10 70.71
N ALA A 4 14.53 -27.60 69.59
CA ALA A 4 15.46 -28.68 69.21
C ALA A 4 14.74 -29.84 68.49
N GLY A 5 15.41 -30.40 67.47
CA GLY A 5 15.04 -31.58 66.69
C GLY A 5 15.40 -31.39 65.21
N GLN A 6 16.67 -31.48 64.76
CA GLN A 6 17.54 -32.66 64.59
C GLN A 6 16.96 -33.81 63.77
N GLY A 7 17.66 -34.12 62.67
CA GLY A 7 17.50 -35.31 61.84
C GLY A 7 18.43 -35.26 60.62
N ALA A 8 19.70 -35.61 60.82
CA ALA A 8 20.71 -35.79 59.77
C ALA A 8 20.56 -37.16 59.10
N PHE A 9 21.02 -37.33 57.86
CA PHE A 9 21.99 -38.38 57.46
C PHE A 9 22.39 -38.21 55.99
N ALA A 10 23.70 -38.25 55.75
CA ALA A 10 24.36 -38.12 54.46
C ALA A 10 24.45 -39.48 53.74
N ALA A 11 24.50 -39.46 52.41
CA ALA A 11 25.27 -40.44 51.63
C ALA A 11 25.63 -39.85 50.27
N LEU A 12 26.93 -39.78 50.02
CA LEU A 12 27.59 -39.45 48.75
C LEU A 12 27.31 -40.52 47.69
N LEU A 13 27.16 -40.12 46.43
CA LEU A 13 27.70 -40.88 45.31
C LEU A 13 28.01 -39.93 44.14
N ALA A 14 29.31 -39.68 43.96
CA ALA A 14 29.87 -39.09 42.76
C ALA A 14 30.10 -40.20 41.73
N LEU A 15 29.55 -40.04 40.52
CA LEU A 15 30.03 -40.74 39.32
C LEU A 15 30.38 -39.71 38.25
N THR A 16 31.57 -39.88 37.73
CA THR A 16 32.29 -39.06 36.74
C THR A 16 31.89 -39.39 35.30
N LEU A 17 32.14 -38.41 34.42
CA LEU A 17 32.37 -38.48 32.95
C LEU A 17 31.12 -38.53 32.05
N VAL A 18 30.92 -37.47 31.26
CA VAL A 18 31.29 -37.35 29.83
C VAL A 18 30.70 -36.02 29.33
N ALA A 19 31.55 -35.13 28.82
CA ALA A 19 31.09 -33.97 28.04
C ALA A 19 30.77 -34.42 26.61
N PRO A 20 29.64 -33.96 26.06
CA PRO A 20 29.63 -33.47 24.69
C PRO A 20 29.15 -32.02 24.66
N ALA A 21 29.84 -31.22 23.86
CA ALA A 21 29.35 -29.92 23.42
C ALA A 21 28.00 -30.10 22.70
N PHE A 22 26.94 -29.47 23.23
CA PHE A 22 25.72 -29.21 22.48
C PHE A 22 25.57 -27.71 22.31
N ALA A 23 25.99 -27.26 21.13
CA ALA A 23 25.43 -26.08 20.51
C ALA A 23 23.97 -26.35 20.11
N GLN A 24 23.21 -25.25 19.98
CA GLN A 24 21.91 -25.12 19.32
C GLN A 24 20.66 -25.51 20.12
N ALA A 25 19.86 -24.50 20.46
CA ALA A 25 18.77 -24.09 19.56
C ALA A 25 18.41 -22.63 19.86
N GLN A 26 18.93 -21.70 19.04
CA GLN A 26 18.19 -20.47 18.79
C GLN A 26 16.87 -20.89 18.16
N ASP A 27 15.76 -20.42 18.72
CA ASP A 27 14.45 -20.41 18.08
C ASP A 27 14.60 -19.82 16.69
N THR A 28 14.81 -20.70 15.72
CA THR A 28 14.66 -20.38 14.32
C THR A 28 13.17 -20.38 14.12
N GLN A 29 12.57 -19.19 14.22
CA GLN A 29 11.27 -18.96 13.60
C GLN A 29 11.36 -19.55 12.19
N ALA A 30 10.51 -20.54 11.91
CA ALA A 30 10.42 -21.15 10.59
C ALA A 30 10.29 -20.03 9.57
N GLN A 31 11.36 -19.81 8.81
CA GLN A 31 11.47 -18.78 7.81
C GLN A 31 10.42 -19.11 6.75
N LYS A 32 9.26 -18.45 6.84
CA LYS A 32 8.14 -18.65 5.92
C LYS A 32 8.72 -18.41 4.52
N PRO A 33 8.70 -19.42 3.62
CA PRO A 33 9.28 -19.24 2.31
C PRO A 33 8.55 -18.09 1.62
N GLY A 34 9.30 -17.11 1.11
CA GLY A 34 8.76 -15.96 0.41
C GLY A 34 7.80 -16.40 -0.70
N PHE A 35 6.74 -15.61 -0.92
CA PHE A 35 5.66 -15.88 -1.88
C PHE A 35 6.18 -16.37 -3.24
N PHE A 36 7.28 -15.78 -3.72
CA PHE A 36 7.89 -16.09 -5.01
C PHE A 36 8.59 -17.46 -5.08
N ARG A 37 8.92 -18.09 -3.95
CA ARG A 37 9.59 -19.41 -3.90
C ARG A 37 8.61 -20.58 -3.75
N GLN A 38 7.37 -20.33 -3.34
CA GLN A 38 6.30 -21.34 -3.39
C GLN A 38 5.91 -21.71 -4.85
N LEU A 39 6.26 -20.85 -5.81
CA LEU A 39 6.13 -21.12 -7.23
C LEU A 39 7.46 -21.71 -7.73
N GLY A 40 7.55 -23.04 -7.83
CA GLY A 40 8.78 -23.77 -8.21
C GLY A 40 9.40 -23.32 -9.54
N GLY A 41 10.68 -23.64 -9.78
CA GLY A 41 11.52 -23.06 -10.85
C GLY A 41 10.99 -23.09 -12.30
N SER A 42 10.08 -24.00 -12.67
CA SER A 42 9.41 -24.02 -13.99
C SER A 42 8.06 -23.29 -14.02
N LEU A 43 7.51 -22.97 -12.84
CA LEU A 43 6.32 -22.16 -12.61
C LEU A 43 6.67 -20.71 -12.23
N LYS A 44 7.96 -20.39 -12.12
CA LYS A 44 8.42 -19.05 -11.70
C LYS A 44 7.91 -17.98 -12.66
N ASP A 45 8.08 -18.13 -13.96
CA ASP A 45 7.69 -17.09 -14.93
C ASP A 45 6.19 -17.11 -15.23
N ALA A 46 5.59 -18.29 -15.43
CA ALA A 46 4.16 -18.44 -15.66
C ALA A 46 3.32 -18.09 -14.43
N GLY A 47 3.76 -18.51 -13.25
CA GLY A 47 3.16 -18.19 -11.96
C GLY A 47 3.31 -16.71 -11.61
N ARG A 48 4.50 -16.09 -11.83
CA ARG A 48 4.70 -14.65 -11.67
C ARG A 48 3.80 -13.84 -12.60
N GLN A 49 3.69 -14.24 -13.88
CA GLN A 49 2.76 -13.60 -14.82
C GLN A 49 1.29 -13.78 -14.40
N MET A 50 0.91 -14.97 -13.90
CA MET A 50 -0.43 -15.23 -13.36
C MET A 50 -0.75 -14.42 -12.11
N VAL A 51 0.23 -14.16 -11.24
CA VAL A 51 0.09 -13.33 -10.03
C VAL A 51 0.48 -11.88 -10.27
N GLY A 52 0.34 -11.39 -11.51
CA GLY A 52 0.39 -9.97 -11.74
C GLY A 52 1.80 -9.36 -11.81
N ILE A 53 2.86 -10.14 -11.97
CA ILE A 53 4.25 -9.68 -11.77
C ILE A 53 5.14 -10.01 -12.98
N LYS A 54 5.93 -9.03 -13.42
CA LYS A 54 6.94 -9.16 -14.49
C LYS A 54 8.33 -9.35 -13.87
N PRO A 55 9.07 -10.43 -14.21
CA PRO A 55 10.45 -10.61 -13.75
C PRO A 55 11.37 -9.52 -14.33
N THR A 56 12.21 -8.93 -13.49
CA THR A 56 13.22 -7.93 -13.86
C THR A 56 14.52 -8.62 -14.32
N ALA A 57 14.50 -9.24 -15.50
CA ALA A 57 15.76 -9.53 -16.21
C ALA A 57 16.21 -8.26 -16.92
N GLN A 58 17.06 -7.44 -16.27
CA GLN A 58 17.73 -6.25 -16.84
C GLN A 58 16.87 -5.53 -17.90
N ALA A 59 15.68 -5.11 -17.51
CA ALA A 59 14.73 -4.44 -18.40
C ALA A 59 14.80 -2.94 -18.14
N GLY A 60 15.16 -2.18 -19.16
CA GLY A 60 15.03 -0.73 -19.15
C GLY A 60 13.61 -0.35 -18.73
N SER A 61 13.52 0.42 -17.65
CA SER A 61 12.28 1.08 -17.19
C SER A 61 11.62 1.78 -18.38
N SER A 62 10.54 1.20 -18.91
CA SER A 62 9.79 1.77 -20.03
C SER A 62 8.72 2.78 -19.60
N GLY A 63 8.66 3.15 -18.31
CA GLY A 63 7.76 4.19 -17.82
C GLY A 63 8.41 5.57 -17.84
N ASN A 64 7.70 6.58 -18.33
CA ASN A 64 8.19 7.95 -18.39
C ASN A 64 8.05 8.65 -17.03
N GLY A 65 8.97 8.35 -16.11
CA GLY A 65 9.26 9.22 -14.97
C GLY A 65 8.88 8.65 -13.59
N PRO A 66 9.06 9.47 -12.53
CA PRO A 66 8.98 9.02 -11.15
C PRO A 66 7.55 8.75 -10.66
N LEU A 67 7.41 7.78 -9.76
CA LEU A 67 6.17 7.52 -9.01
C LEU A 67 5.76 8.71 -8.13
N TYR A 68 6.75 9.35 -7.54
CA TYR A 68 6.59 10.47 -6.63
C TYR A 68 7.86 11.32 -6.65
N THR A 69 7.72 12.62 -6.90
CA THR A 69 8.80 13.59 -6.74
C THR A 69 8.27 14.78 -5.94
N PRO A 70 8.74 14.99 -4.71
CA PRO A 70 8.27 16.11 -3.90
C PRO A 70 8.64 17.43 -4.58
N LEU A 71 7.71 18.37 -4.59
CA LEU A 71 7.91 19.74 -5.07
C LEU A 71 7.87 20.73 -3.89
N SER A 72 7.00 20.50 -2.92
CA SER A 72 6.90 21.29 -1.69
C SER A 72 6.15 20.52 -0.59
N GLY A 73 6.29 20.96 0.66
CA GLY A 73 5.64 20.34 1.81
C GLY A 73 6.55 19.36 2.57
N ALA A 74 5.96 18.60 3.50
CA ALA A 74 6.70 17.79 4.46
C ALA A 74 7.19 16.43 3.90
N GLY A 75 6.65 15.98 2.76
CA GLY A 75 6.97 14.69 2.16
C GLY A 75 6.45 13.51 2.97
N THR A 76 5.28 13.66 3.61
CA THR A 76 4.69 12.66 4.51
C THR A 76 3.74 11.69 3.82
N LEU A 77 3.34 11.95 2.57
CA LEU A 77 2.46 11.05 1.84
C LEU A 77 3.09 9.68 1.56
N PRO A 78 4.38 9.56 1.16
CA PRO A 78 5.00 8.25 0.96
C PRO A 78 4.94 7.40 2.23
N GLY A 79 4.33 6.22 2.13
CA GLY A 79 4.15 5.28 3.24
C GLY A 79 3.15 5.71 4.32
N LEU A 80 2.38 6.79 4.13
CA LEU A 80 1.43 7.33 5.11
C LEU A 80 0.51 6.27 5.74
N PHE A 81 0.04 5.30 4.96
CA PHE A 81 -0.89 4.27 5.40
C PHE A 81 -0.20 2.95 5.81
N LYS A 82 1.12 2.81 5.64
CA LYS A 82 1.82 1.53 5.87
C LYS A 82 1.81 1.09 7.33
N GLY A 83 1.75 2.03 8.27
CA GLY A 83 1.69 1.75 9.71
C GLY A 83 0.31 1.31 10.21
N ASP A 84 -0.72 1.42 9.37
CA ASP A 84 -2.10 1.08 9.76
C ASP A 84 -2.35 -0.42 9.76
N ASN A 85 -3.39 -0.84 10.49
CA ASN A 85 -3.96 -2.16 10.30
C ASN A 85 -4.68 -2.21 8.93
N HIS A 86 -4.02 -2.76 7.92
CA HIS A 86 -4.52 -2.83 6.54
C HIS A 86 -5.86 -3.59 6.42
N GLN A 87 -6.09 -4.61 7.23
CA GLN A 87 -7.38 -5.33 7.22
C GLN A 87 -8.52 -4.45 7.77
N ALA A 88 -8.23 -3.67 8.82
CA ALA A 88 -9.19 -2.71 9.34
C ALA A 88 -9.43 -1.56 8.36
N SER A 89 -8.40 -1.11 7.64
CA SER A 89 -8.50 -0.05 6.63
C SER A 89 -9.37 -0.51 5.45
N GLN A 90 -9.11 -1.69 4.88
CA GLN A 90 -9.90 -2.33 3.83
C GLN A 90 -11.37 -2.51 4.23
N ALA A 91 -11.64 -2.82 5.50
CA ALA A 91 -13.00 -2.93 6.03
C ALA A 91 -13.67 -1.56 6.25
N GLY A 92 -12.98 -0.45 5.97
CA GLY A 92 -13.44 0.91 6.19
C GLY A 92 -13.58 1.25 7.67
N ARG A 93 -12.81 0.63 8.57
CA ARG A 93 -12.91 0.84 10.02
C ARG A 93 -11.98 1.93 10.55
N LEU A 94 -10.99 2.34 9.76
CA LEU A 94 -10.11 3.44 10.11
C LEU A 94 -10.67 4.76 9.59
N GLU A 95 -10.47 5.81 10.38
CA GLU A 95 -10.94 7.16 10.04
C GLU A 95 -9.82 8.09 9.58
N TRP A 96 -8.61 7.89 10.07
CA TRP A 96 -7.43 8.74 9.83
C TRP A 96 -6.19 7.88 9.55
N PRO A 97 -5.15 8.43 8.91
CA PRO A 97 -5.11 9.73 8.23
C PRO A 97 -6.03 9.76 6.99
N ARG A 98 -6.33 10.94 6.45
CA ARG A 98 -7.17 11.14 5.25
C ARG A 98 -6.45 12.03 4.23
N VAL A 99 -6.65 11.81 2.94
CA VAL A 99 -5.93 12.50 1.86
C VAL A 99 -6.88 12.89 0.73
N ALA A 100 -6.96 14.19 0.47
CA ALA A 100 -7.61 14.78 -0.69
C ALA A 100 -6.57 15.10 -1.77
N LEU A 101 -6.76 14.60 -2.99
CA LEU A 101 -5.90 14.90 -4.13
C LEU A 101 -6.52 15.96 -5.03
N THR A 102 -5.81 17.08 -5.22
CA THR A 102 -6.15 18.10 -6.20
C THR A 102 -5.10 18.12 -7.31
N PHE A 103 -5.51 18.03 -8.56
CA PHE A 103 -4.60 18.14 -9.69
C PHE A 103 -4.35 19.61 -10.04
N ASN A 104 -3.15 20.10 -9.72
CA ASN A 104 -2.74 21.49 -9.94
C ASN A 104 -2.29 21.73 -11.38
N GLU A 105 -1.56 20.80 -11.98
CA GLU A 105 -1.25 20.79 -13.40
C GLU A 105 -1.59 19.43 -13.98
N TRP A 106 -2.39 19.43 -15.03
CA TRP A 106 -2.98 18.22 -15.59
C TRP A 106 -3.20 18.37 -17.09
N GLY A 107 -3.25 17.24 -17.76
CA GLY A 107 -3.49 17.14 -19.20
C GLY A 107 -3.13 15.76 -19.70
N VAL A 108 -3.93 15.19 -20.61
CA VAL A 108 -3.66 13.88 -21.20
C VAL A 108 -2.36 13.85 -22.01
N SER A 109 -1.92 15.01 -22.52
CA SER A 109 -0.63 15.18 -23.20
C SER A 109 0.58 15.14 -22.27
N LEU A 110 0.37 15.38 -20.97
CA LEU A 110 1.45 15.36 -19.99
C LEU A 110 1.75 13.91 -19.55
N PRO A 111 3.03 13.50 -19.48
CA PRO A 111 3.40 12.21 -18.88
C PRO A 111 3.16 12.21 -17.36
N CYS A 112 3.36 13.37 -16.72
CA CYS A 112 3.26 13.54 -15.29
C CYS A 112 2.40 14.73 -14.92
N TRP A 113 1.64 14.59 -13.85
CA TRP A 113 0.78 15.63 -13.30
C TRP A 113 1.37 16.18 -12.02
N THR A 114 1.10 17.46 -11.76
CA THR A 114 1.41 18.11 -10.49
C THR A 114 0.19 17.96 -9.59
N VAL A 115 0.37 17.28 -8.45
CA VAL A 115 -0.68 16.91 -7.52
C VAL A 115 -0.43 17.60 -6.18
N GLU A 116 -1.47 18.19 -5.63
CA GLU A 116 -1.52 18.65 -4.25
C GLU A 116 -2.28 17.63 -3.40
N ALA A 117 -1.62 17.09 -2.38
CA ALA A 117 -2.27 16.29 -1.35
C ALA A 117 -2.55 17.15 -0.12
N ARG A 118 -3.83 17.25 0.25
CA ARG A 118 -4.23 17.74 1.57
C ARG A 118 -4.40 16.55 2.50
N ILE A 119 -3.49 16.43 3.47
CA ILE A 119 -3.40 15.32 4.40
C ILE A 119 -3.99 15.77 5.74
N TRP A 120 -5.05 15.10 6.16
CA TRP A 120 -5.71 15.32 7.44
C TRP A 120 -5.28 14.24 8.43
N THR A 121 -4.78 14.67 9.59
CA THR A 121 -4.41 13.79 10.71
C THR A 121 -5.46 13.80 11.83
N GLY A 122 -6.50 14.61 11.66
CA GLY A 122 -7.66 14.70 12.53
C GLY A 122 -8.74 15.58 11.92
N PRO A 123 -9.86 15.81 12.60
CA PRO A 123 -11.02 16.50 12.04
C PRO A 123 -10.78 17.97 11.70
N ALA A 124 -9.79 18.62 12.32
CA ALA A 124 -9.47 20.04 12.11
C ALA A 124 -7.99 20.28 11.74
N VAL A 125 -7.18 19.22 11.71
CA VAL A 125 -5.73 19.34 11.49
C VAL A 125 -5.40 18.75 10.13
N SER A 126 -4.84 19.60 9.26
CA SER A 126 -4.37 19.20 7.94
C SER A 126 -3.08 19.90 7.56
N SER A 127 -2.22 19.19 6.82
CA SER A 127 -1.10 19.76 6.08
C SER A 127 -1.33 19.61 4.57
N THR A 128 -0.58 20.36 3.79
CA THR A 128 -0.57 20.23 2.34
C THR A 128 0.85 19.95 1.87
N GLU A 129 0.97 19.10 0.86
CA GLU A 129 2.19 18.93 0.09
C GLU A 129 1.90 18.80 -1.39
N THR A 130 2.85 19.24 -2.21
CA THR A 130 2.76 19.18 -3.67
C THR A 130 3.86 18.30 -4.20
N PHE A 131 3.53 17.46 -5.17
CA PHE A 131 4.47 16.54 -5.78
C PHE A 131 4.10 16.30 -7.25
N ARG A 132 5.03 15.70 -7.99
CA ARG A 132 4.81 15.22 -9.35
C ARG A 132 4.65 13.70 -9.34
N ALA A 133 3.67 13.20 -10.07
CA ALA A 133 3.43 11.77 -10.27
C ALA A 133 3.13 11.47 -11.74
N CYS A 134 3.79 10.46 -12.30
CA CYS A 134 3.65 10.09 -13.70
C CYS A 134 2.64 8.95 -13.89
N ALA A 135 1.77 9.11 -14.88
CA ALA A 135 0.65 8.18 -15.10
C ALA A 135 1.08 6.83 -15.67
N ASP A 136 2.32 6.68 -16.11
CA ASP A 136 2.91 5.46 -16.64
C ASP A 136 4.13 5.01 -15.84
N ALA A 137 4.42 5.64 -14.70
CA ALA A 137 5.47 5.19 -13.80
C ALA A 137 5.20 3.73 -13.35
N PRO A 138 6.21 2.85 -13.41
CA PRO A 138 6.05 1.43 -13.10
C PRO A 138 5.79 1.25 -11.60
N LEU A 139 4.81 0.43 -11.26
CA LEU A 139 4.56 0.04 -9.87
C LEU A 139 5.40 -1.19 -9.56
N THR A 140 6.25 -1.10 -8.55
CA THR A 140 7.12 -2.22 -8.14
C THR A 140 6.86 -2.64 -6.72
N GLU A 141 7.01 -3.94 -6.45
CA GLU A 141 7.05 -4.53 -5.13
C GLU A 141 8.45 -5.06 -4.86
N THR A 142 8.92 -4.90 -3.61
CA THR A 142 10.14 -5.53 -3.11
C THR A 142 9.73 -6.64 -2.15
N ASP A 143 10.20 -7.87 -2.41
CA ASP A 143 9.90 -9.00 -1.54
C ASP A 143 10.82 -9.07 -0.31
N ASP A 144 10.54 -10.01 0.60
CA ASP A 144 11.32 -10.20 1.83
C ASP A 144 12.79 -10.62 1.59
N LEU A 145 13.12 -11.03 0.36
CA LEU A 145 14.48 -11.38 -0.06
C LEU A 145 15.18 -10.22 -0.78
N GLY A 146 14.50 -9.08 -0.95
CA GLY A 146 15.00 -7.91 -1.67
C GLY A 146 14.85 -8.02 -3.19
N GLU A 147 14.17 -9.05 -3.74
CA GLU A 147 13.86 -9.10 -5.16
C GLU A 147 12.81 -8.02 -5.49
N VAL A 148 13.07 -7.22 -6.53
CA VAL A 148 12.14 -6.20 -7.01
C VAL A 148 11.42 -6.71 -8.24
N ALA A 149 10.10 -6.64 -8.23
CA ALA A 149 9.27 -7.08 -9.34
C ALA A 149 8.24 -6.01 -9.72
N GLU A 150 8.01 -5.84 -11.01
CA GLU A 150 7.06 -4.84 -11.54
C GLU A 150 5.67 -5.46 -11.68
N LEU A 151 4.63 -4.70 -11.35
CA LEU A 151 3.26 -5.10 -11.61
C LEU A 151 2.96 -5.12 -13.11
N ASN A 152 2.33 -6.19 -13.57
CA ASN A 152 1.90 -6.34 -14.96
C ASN A 152 0.60 -5.58 -15.24
N THR A 153 0.18 -5.58 -16.51
CA THR A 153 -1.02 -4.87 -16.97
C THR A 153 -2.31 -5.34 -16.29
N SER A 154 -2.41 -6.62 -15.90
CA SER A 154 -3.59 -7.16 -15.21
C SER A 154 -3.68 -6.65 -13.79
N ALA A 155 -2.55 -6.60 -13.06
CA ALA A 155 -2.49 -6.02 -11.72
C ALA A 155 -2.76 -4.50 -11.74
N LEU A 156 -2.24 -3.78 -12.74
CA LEU A 156 -2.54 -2.36 -12.95
C LEU A 156 -4.04 -2.13 -13.21
N TRP A 157 -4.64 -2.94 -14.10
CA TRP A 157 -6.09 -2.89 -14.35
C TRP A 157 -6.88 -3.15 -13.08
N LYS A 158 -6.48 -4.16 -12.30
CA LYS A 158 -7.16 -4.47 -11.05
C LYS A 158 -7.03 -3.34 -10.03
N GLY A 159 -5.88 -2.68 -9.95
CA GLY A 159 -5.70 -1.50 -9.09
C GLY A 159 -6.65 -0.36 -9.47
N ARG A 160 -6.82 -0.09 -10.77
CA ARG A 160 -7.78 0.90 -11.28
C ARG A 160 -9.22 0.53 -10.92
N ASP A 161 -9.59 -0.74 -11.12
CA ASP A 161 -10.91 -1.28 -10.76
C ASP A 161 -11.17 -1.15 -9.25
N THR A 162 -10.18 -1.50 -8.42
CA THR A 162 -10.25 -1.34 -6.96
C THR A 162 -10.51 0.12 -6.58
N LEU A 163 -9.73 1.09 -7.09
CA LEU A 163 -9.93 2.50 -6.78
C LEU A 163 -11.31 3.01 -7.21
N THR A 164 -11.69 2.75 -8.46
CA THR A 164 -12.96 3.22 -9.02
C THR A 164 -14.17 2.48 -8.45
N GLY A 165 -13.98 1.32 -7.82
CA GLY A 165 -14.98 0.54 -7.10
C GLY A 165 -15.28 1.05 -5.68
N ILE A 166 -14.42 1.87 -5.07
CA ILE A 166 -14.62 2.36 -3.70
C ILE A 166 -15.91 3.19 -3.62
N ARG A 167 -16.75 2.87 -2.64
CA ARG A 167 -17.96 3.62 -2.30
C ARG A 167 -17.94 3.92 -0.81
N VAL A 168 -18.29 5.16 -0.44
CA VAL A 168 -18.46 5.50 0.98
C VAL A 168 -19.69 4.75 1.51
N PRO A 169 -19.57 3.95 2.59
CA PRO A 169 -20.72 3.28 3.18
C PRO A 169 -21.79 4.28 3.60
N ALA A 170 -23.07 3.90 3.47
CA ALA A 170 -24.20 4.77 3.84
C ALA A 170 -24.17 5.22 5.31
N SER A 171 -23.52 4.44 6.19
CA SER A 171 -23.31 4.78 7.60
C SER A 171 -22.20 5.81 7.86
N LYS A 172 -21.49 6.27 6.82
CA LYS A 172 -20.37 7.22 6.94
C LYS A 172 -20.71 8.56 6.27
N PRO A 173 -20.29 9.70 6.86
CA PRO A 173 -20.44 11.01 6.23
C PRO A 173 -19.74 11.07 4.87
N ASN A 174 -20.41 11.68 3.89
CA ASN A 174 -19.86 11.96 2.57
C ASN A 174 -20.50 13.24 1.99
N THR A 175 -19.86 13.84 0.99
CA THR A 175 -20.34 15.05 0.30
C THR A 175 -21.20 14.74 -0.94
N GLY A 176 -21.66 13.50 -1.10
CA GLY A 176 -22.42 13.08 -2.28
C GLY A 176 -21.60 13.18 -3.56
N ALA A 177 -22.17 13.80 -4.59
CA ALA A 177 -21.48 14.06 -5.86
C ALA A 177 -20.44 15.19 -5.78
N GLN A 178 -20.59 16.10 -4.80
CA GLN A 178 -19.71 17.25 -4.65
C GLN A 178 -18.32 16.80 -4.20
N ARG A 179 -17.29 17.27 -4.90
CA ARG A 179 -15.91 17.03 -4.49
C ARG A 179 -15.54 17.99 -3.36
N SER A 180 -14.64 17.56 -2.49
CA SER A 180 -14.19 18.35 -1.33
C SER A 180 -12.71 18.12 -1.11
N THR A 181 -11.99 19.12 -0.62
CA THR A 181 -10.61 18.96 -0.12
C THR A 181 -10.58 18.40 1.30
N GLY A 182 -11.74 18.10 1.87
CA GLY A 182 -11.90 17.34 3.10
C GLY A 182 -12.47 18.13 4.28
N PRO A 183 -12.46 17.51 5.48
CA PRO A 183 -11.98 16.15 5.71
C PRO A 183 -12.93 15.05 5.20
N THR A 184 -14.13 15.40 4.75
CA THR A 184 -15.15 14.44 4.29
C THR A 184 -15.03 14.16 2.79
N PRO A 185 -14.91 12.89 2.37
CA PRO A 185 -14.80 12.52 0.96
C PRO A 185 -16.16 12.58 0.23
N PRO A 186 -16.16 12.61 -1.11
CA PRO A 186 -17.34 12.35 -1.92
C PRO A 186 -17.79 10.88 -1.84
N ALA A 187 -19.05 10.61 -2.18
CA ALA A 187 -19.63 9.26 -2.13
C ALA A 187 -18.89 8.23 -3.01
N GLN A 188 -18.26 8.70 -4.09
CA GLN A 188 -17.44 7.91 -5.00
C GLN A 188 -16.04 8.53 -5.11
N PRO A 189 -15.08 8.17 -4.24
CA PRO A 189 -13.78 8.84 -4.11
C PRO A 189 -12.99 9.08 -5.40
N PHE A 190 -12.98 8.12 -6.33
CA PHE A 190 -12.17 8.16 -7.54
C PHE A 190 -12.96 8.30 -8.84
N VAL A 191 -14.29 8.33 -8.76
CA VAL A 191 -15.14 8.57 -9.95
C VAL A 191 -15.31 10.08 -10.12
N VAL A 192 -14.77 10.62 -11.22
CA VAL A 192 -14.87 12.03 -11.58
C VAL A 192 -15.66 12.19 -12.89
N ASN A 193 -16.52 13.20 -12.93
CA ASN A 193 -17.25 13.57 -14.14
C ASN A 193 -16.55 14.77 -14.79
N VAL A 194 -15.81 14.51 -15.86
CA VAL A 194 -15.08 15.52 -16.62
C VAL A 194 -15.52 15.45 -18.08
N SER A 195 -15.74 16.60 -18.71
CA SER A 195 -16.19 16.68 -20.10
C SER A 195 -15.11 16.34 -21.13
N ARG A 196 -13.84 16.26 -20.69
CA ARG A 196 -12.68 16.04 -21.56
C ARG A 196 -12.35 14.55 -21.66
N PRO A 197 -12.31 13.98 -22.88
CA PRO A 197 -11.94 12.58 -23.07
C PRO A 197 -10.58 12.25 -22.44
N GLY A 198 -10.48 11.08 -21.81
CA GLY A 198 -9.23 10.55 -21.25
C GLY A 198 -8.75 11.20 -19.95
N VAL A 199 -9.25 12.38 -19.56
CA VAL A 199 -8.82 13.04 -18.31
C VAL A 199 -9.22 12.24 -17.07
N ALA A 200 -10.41 11.65 -17.04
CA ALA A 200 -10.84 10.80 -15.93
C ALA A 200 -9.94 9.57 -15.79
N ASP A 201 -9.67 8.88 -16.89
CA ASP A 201 -8.80 7.69 -16.91
C ASP A 201 -7.38 8.03 -16.45
N ARG A 202 -6.83 9.14 -16.95
CA ARG A 202 -5.50 9.63 -16.58
C ARG A 202 -5.43 10.02 -15.11
N ALA A 203 -6.49 10.62 -14.56
CA ALA A 203 -6.59 10.94 -13.14
C ALA A 203 -6.57 9.69 -12.28
N VAL A 204 -7.26 8.63 -12.68
CA VAL A 204 -7.22 7.32 -12.00
C VAL A 204 -5.83 6.70 -12.09
N ASP A 205 -5.17 6.79 -13.25
CA ASP A 205 -3.79 6.30 -13.40
C ASP A 205 -2.80 7.00 -12.48
N VAL A 206 -2.83 8.33 -12.40
CA VAL A 206 -2.00 9.11 -11.48
C VAL A 206 -2.36 8.75 -10.03
N SER A 207 -3.64 8.65 -9.71
CA SER A 207 -4.11 8.27 -8.36
C SER A 207 -3.65 6.90 -7.95
N LEU A 208 -3.54 5.95 -8.88
CA LEU A 208 -3.03 4.61 -8.60
C LEU A 208 -1.56 4.67 -8.14
N ARG A 209 -0.74 5.54 -8.74
CA ARG A 209 0.66 5.73 -8.30
C ARG A 209 0.70 6.37 -6.91
N VAL A 210 -0.20 7.32 -6.66
CA VAL A 210 -0.34 7.94 -5.34
C VAL A 210 -0.79 6.93 -4.27
N ALA A 211 -1.77 6.09 -4.60
CA ALA A 211 -2.26 5.03 -3.73
C ALA A 211 -1.15 4.02 -3.41
N TRP A 212 -0.34 3.65 -4.40
CA TRP A 212 0.80 2.75 -4.23
C TRP A 212 1.89 3.36 -3.34
N VAL A 213 2.36 4.57 -3.66
CA VAL A 213 3.47 5.21 -2.92
C VAL A 213 3.08 5.53 -1.48
N SER A 214 1.82 5.87 -1.23
CA SER A 214 1.31 6.12 0.12
C SER A 214 1.07 4.84 0.94
N GLY A 215 1.11 3.67 0.31
CA GLY A 215 0.75 2.40 0.94
C GLY A 215 -0.75 2.21 1.17
N PHE A 216 -1.58 3.06 0.55
CA PHE A 216 -3.04 2.91 0.57
C PHE A 216 -3.48 1.62 -0.10
N LEU A 217 -2.84 1.28 -1.23
CA LEU A 217 -2.96 -0.02 -1.88
C LEU A 217 -1.67 -0.82 -1.71
N GLN A 218 -1.82 -2.14 -1.58
CA GLN A 218 -0.78 -3.14 -1.48
C GLN A 218 -1.04 -4.25 -2.50
N THR A 219 -0.02 -5.06 -2.80
CA THR A 219 -0.14 -6.19 -3.75
C THR A 219 -1.24 -7.17 -3.36
N ALA A 220 -1.47 -7.38 -2.06
CA ALA A 220 -2.55 -8.22 -1.55
C ALA A 220 -3.95 -7.72 -1.95
N ASP A 221 -4.10 -6.45 -2.32
CA ASP A 221 -5.37 -5.84 -2.76
C ASP A 221 -5.64 -6.08 -4.24
N LEU A 222 -4.61 -6.48 -4.98
CA LEU A 222 -4.63 -6.68 -6.43
C LEU A 222 -4.89 -8.13 -6.82
N HIS A 223 -4.93 -9.03 -5.84
CA HIS A 223 -5.09 -10.47 -6.04
C HIS A 223 -6.21 -11.01 -5.16
N PRO A 224 -6.99 -11.99 -5.64
CA PRO A 224 -7.91 -12.73 -4.78
C PRO A 224 -7.13 -13.38 -3.63
N GLY A 225 -7.62 -13.25 -2.39
CA GLY A 225 -7.06 -13.99 -1.27
C GLY A 225 -7.18 -15.51 -1.47
N ALA A 226 -6.65 -16.30 -0.54
CA ALA A 226 -6.69 -17.77 -0.61
C ALA A 226 -8.11 -18.37 -0.78
N SER A 227 -9.16 -17.62 -0.43
CA SER A 227 -10.57 -17.98 -0.64
C SER A 227 -11.08 -17.74 -2.06
N GLY A 228 -10.28 -17.16 -2.96
CA GLY A 228 -10.71 -16.73 -4.30
C GLY A 228 -11.69 -15.55 -4.28
N LEU A 229 -12.08 -15.06 -3.11
CA LEU A 229 -13.01 -13.95 -2.94
C LEU A 229 -12.24 -12.65 -2.73
N LEU A 230 -12.47 -11.69 -3.63
CA LEU A 230 -12.05 -10.31 -3.42
C LEU A 230 -13.02 -9.67 -2.43
N THR A 231 -12.59 -9.48 -1.19
CA THR A 231 -13.32 -8.64 -0.24
C THR A 231 -13.37 -7.22 -0.80
N PRO A 232 -14.55 -6.56 -0.84
CA PRO A 232 -14.64 -5.20 -1.33
C PRO A 232 -13.71 -4.29 -0.53
N PHE A 233 -12.85 -3.55 -1.23
CA PHE A 233 -11.97 -2.55 -0.64
C PHE A 233 -12.80 -1.31 -0.29
N LYS A 234 -12.98 -1.05 1.00
CA LYS A 234 -13.85 0.01 1.54
C LYS A 234 -13.07 1.12 2.26
N ASP A 235 -11.75 1.19 2.10
CA ASP A 235 -11.01 2.33 2.61
C ASP A 235 -11.39 3.58 1.80
N THR A 236 -11.92 4.59 2.48
CA THR A 236 -12.38 5.85 1.87
C THR A 236 -11.48 7.02 2.22
N ARG A 237 -10.30 6.75 2.79
CA ARG A 237 -9.41 7.76 3.33
C ARG A 237 -8.56 8.46 2.26
N LEU A 238 -8.58 8.02 1.00
CA LEU A 238 -7.95 8.70 -0.14
C LEU A 238 -9.01 9.00 -1.20
N TRP A 239 -9.04 10.22 -1.75
CA TRP A 239 -10.00 10.59 -2.80
C TRP A 239 -9.52 11.72 -3.72
N LEU A 240 -10.20 11.87 -4.85
CA LEU A 240 -10.04 12.98 -5.77
C LEU A 240 -10.90 14.18 -5.34
N ALA A 241 -10.23 15.26 -4.92
CA ALA A 241 -10.84 16.53 -4.54
C ALA A 241 -11.13 17.45 -5.74
N GLY A 242 -10.42 17.28 -6.86
CA GLY A 242 -10.74 17.97 -8.11
C GLY A 242 -9.53 18.35 -8.95
N PHE A 243 -9.77 19.28 -9.88
CA PHE A 243 -8.81 19.79 -10.85
C PHE A 243 -8.78 21.31 -10.75
N LYS A 244 -7.59 21.93 -10.74
CA LYS A 244 -7.47 23.39 -10.85
C LYS A 244 -7.91 23.84 -12.25
N PRO A 245 -8.85 24.79 -12.39
CA PRO A 245 -9.37 25.20 -13.71
C PRO A 245 -8.31 25.73 -14.68
N ASP A 246 -7.29 26.41 -14.15
CA ASP A 246 -6.13 26.97 -14.83
C ASP A 246 -4.97 25.96 -15.00
N GLY A 247 -5.11 24.76 -14.42
CA GLY A 247 -4.11 23.70 -14.46
C GLY A 247 -4.05 22.89 -15.76
N ASN A 248 -5.02 23.06 -16.67
CA ASN A 248 -5.06 22.30 -17.92
C ASN A 248 -3.92 22.72 -18.87
N ARG A 249 -3.12 21.75 -19.32
CA ARG A 249 -2.02 21.93 -20.28
C ARG A 249 -2.29 21.35 -21.67
N ASP A 250 -3.47 20.79 -21.93
CA ASP A 250 -3.92 20.33 -23.25
C ASP A 250 -4.61 21.44 -24.09
N ARG A 251 -4.34 22.72 -23.79
CA ARG A 251 -4.99 23.84 -24.47
C ARG A 251 -4.22 24.29 -25.69
#